data_AF-A0A8B6FE92-F1
#
_entry.id   AF-A0A8B6FE92-F1
#
_cell.length_a   1.000
_cell.length_b   1.000
_cell.length_c   1.000
_cell.angle_alpha   90.00
_cell.angle_beta   90.00
_cell.angle_gamma   90.00
#
_symmetry.space_group_name_H-M   'P 1'
#
loop_
_entity.id
_entity.type
_entity.pdbx_description
1 polymer ?
#
loop_
_entity_poly.entity_id
_entity_poly.type
_entity_poly.pdbx_seq_one_letter_code
_entity_poly.pdbx_strand_id
1 'polypeptide(L)'
;MYSFHVYVEKHRPLYIVASDGREIQEEATESFIIHPGERVDFMLRTDNAPSTYLLVAESLEVGIEQRNEYHAAKALIFHKSSPTVIDLSPPKADTNN
;
A
#
# COMPACT_ATOMS: atom_id res chain seq x y z
N MET A 1 12.94 11.06 9.27
CA MET A 1 12.36 9.89 8.58
C MET A 1 10.88 10.18 8.41
N TYR A 2 10.32 9.95 7.23
CA TYR A 2 8.94 10.29 6.90
C TYR A 2 8.03 9.08 7.08
N SER A 3 6.75 9.34 7.34
CA SER A 3 5.71 8.31 7.40
C SER A 3 5.44 7.76 6.00
N PHE A 4 4.92 6.54 5.92
CA PHE A 4 4.47 5.96 4.67
C PHE A 4 2.96 5.74 4.68
N HIS A 5 2.31 6.08 3.57
CA HIS A 5 0.95 5.66 3.27
C HIS A 5 1.00 4.30 2.56
N VAL A 6 0.42 3.28 3.19
CA VAL A 6 0.47 1.89 2.74
C VAL A 6 -0.90 1.45 2.22
N TYR A 7 -0.91 0.90 1.01
CA TYR A 7 -2.13 0.41 0.36
C TYR A 7 -1.83 -0.70 -0.66
N VAL A 8 -2.86 -1.46 -1.02
CA VAL A 8 -2.79 -2.44 -2.11
C VAL A 8 -3.70 -1.98 -3.25
N GLU A 9 -3.12 -1.78 -4.43
CA GLU A 9 -3.87 -1.33 -5.60
C GLU A 9 -4.98 -2.32 -5.97
N LYS A 10 -6.19 -1.78 -6.17
CA LYS A 10 -7.39 -2.55 -6.57
C LYS A 10 -7.73 -3.70 -5.61
N HIS A 11 -7.26 -3.63 -4.37
CA HIS A 11 -7.57 -4.63 -3.35
C HIS A 11 -7.93 -3.94 -2.04
N ARG A 12 -9.23 -3.93 -1.74
CA ARG A 12 -9.80 -3.37 -0.53
C ARG A 12 -10.94 -4.26 -0.04
N PRO A 13 -11.18 -4.35 1.28
CA PRO A 13 -10.44 -3.67 2.34
C PRO A 13 -9.18 -4.43 2.80
N LEU A 14 -8.27 -3.72 3.48
CA LEU A 14 -7.24 -4.25 4.35
C LEU A 14 -7.80 -4.37 5.78
N TYR A 15 -7.41 -5.39 6.53
CA TYR A 15 -7.92 -5.63 7.87
C TYR A 15 -6.79 -5.46 8.89
N ILE A 16 -6.80 -4.39 9.69
CA ILE A 16 -5.80 -4.18 10.74
C ILE A 16 -6.15 -5.06 11.93
N VAL A 17 -5.19 -5.82 12.44
CA VAL A 17 -5.39 -6.78 13.53
C VAL A 17 -4.47 -6.54 14.73
N ALA A 18 -3.36 -5.82 14.55
CA ALA A 18 -2.52 -5.37 15.65
C ALA A 18 -1.79 -4.06 15.33
N SER A 19 -1.43 -3.32 16.37
CA SER A 19 -0.58 -2.13 16.31
C SER A 19 0.44 -2.17 17.45
N ASP A 20 1.71 -1.93 17.12
CA ASP A 20 2.84 -1.91 18.07
C ASP A 20 2.92 -3.14 18.98
N GLY A 21 2.61 -4.31 18.41
CA GLY A 21 2.63 -5.60 19.11
C GLY A 21 1.44 -5.84 20.03
N ARG A 22 0.43 -4.96 20.00
CA ARG A 22 -0.84 -5.14 20.70
C ARG A 22 -1.95 -5.50 19.72
N GLU A 23 -2.58 -6.64 19.98
CA GLU A 23 -3.78 -7.06 19.26
C GLU A 23 -4.93 -6.06 19.47
N ILE A 24 -5.64 -5.76 18.40
CA ILE A 24 -6.80 -4.88 18.39
C ILE A 24 -8.01 -5.62 17.81
N GLN A 25 -9.20 -5.05 18.00
CA GLN A 25 -10.37 -5.52 17.27
C GLN A 25 -10.15 -5.25 15.77
N GLU A 26 -10.40 -6.27 14.95
CA GLU A 26 -10.23 -6.18 13.50
C GLU A 26 -10.94 -4.94 12.93
N GLU A 27 -10.18 -4.10 12.24
CA GLU A 27 -10.68 -2.88 11.61
C GLU A 27 -10.44 -2.92 10.10
N ALA A 28 -11.52 -2.78 9.31
CA ALA A 28 -11.44 -2.74 7.86
C ALA A 28 -11.14 -1.31 7.38
N THR A 29 -10.06 -1.15 6.61
CA THR A 29 -9.63 0.14 6.03
C THR A 29 -9.25 -0.01 4.57
N GLU A 30 -9.23 1.09 3.82
CA GLU A 30 -8.71 1.10 2.44
C GLU A 30 -7.18 1.15 2.39
N SER A 31 -6.57 1.74 3.42
CA SER A 31 -5.14 2.02 3.52
C SER A 31 -4.81 2.46 4.95
N PHE A 32 -3.53 2.51 5.29
CA PHE A 32 -3.09 3.01 6.60
C PHE A 32 -1.80 3.81 6.49
N ILE A 33 -1.51 4.63 7.49
CA ILE A 33 -0.23 5.33 7.62
C ILE A 33 0.60 4.61 8.67
N ILE A 34 1.88 4.43 8.40
CA ILE A 34 2.85 3.91 9.37
C ILE A 34 3.96 4.93 9.58
N HIS A 35 4.23 5.25 10.85
CA HIS A 35 5.33 6.13 11.23
C HIS A 35 6.63 5.35 11.45
N PRO A 36 7.78 6.03 11.35
CA PRO A 36 9.08 5.48 11.73
C PRO A 36 9.08 4.78 13.11
N GLY A 37 9.31 3.47 13.11
CA GLY A 37 9.40 2.67 14.34
C GLY A 37 8.11 1.98 14.77
N GLU A 38 6.98 2.35 14.18
CA GLU A 38 5.70 1.66 14.40
C GLU A 38 5.67 0.30 13.71
N ARG A 39 4.76 -0.56 14.18
CA ARG A 39 4.41 -1.82 13.53
C ARG A 39 2.91 -1.93 13.40
N VAL A 40 2.46 -2.37 12.24
CA VAL A 40 1.06 -2.66 11.97
C VAL A 40 0.98 -4.06 11.41
N ASP A 41 0.20 -4.91 12.06
CA ASP A 41 -0.14 -6.23 11.51
C ASP A 41 -1.49 -6.08 10.82
N PHE A 42 -1.53 -6.42 9.53
CA PHE A 42 -2.74 -6.39 8.73
C PHE A 42 -2.91 -7.69 7.96
N MET A 43 -4.16 -8.04 7.69
CA MET A 43 -4.55 -9.18 6.89
C MET A 43 -5.08 -8.70 5.53
N LEU A 44 -4.63 -9.38 4.49
CA LEU A 44 -5.15 -9.26 3.12
C LEU A 44 -5.97 -10.50 2.81
N ARG A 45 -7.26 -10.35 2.52
CA ARG A 45 -8.13 -11.49 2.16
C ARG A 45 -8.17 -11.64 0.64
N THR A 46 -7.57 -12.70 0.09
CA THR A 46 -7.54 -12.97 -1.35
C THR A 46 -8.77 -13.74 -1.83
N ASP A 47 -9.96 -13.23 -1.50
CA ASP A 47 -11.27 -13.78 -1.93
C ASP A 47 -11.70 -13.28 -3.32
N ASN A 48 -11.07 -12.20 -3.80
CA ASN A 48 -11.23 -11.68 -5.14
C ASN A 48 -10.68 -12.63 -6.23
N ALA A 49 -11.10 -12.39 -7.48
CA ALA A 49 -10.61 -13.15 -8.63
C ALA A 49 -9.07 -13.18 -8.68
N PRO A 50 -8.45 -14.32 -9.01
CA PRO A 50 -7.00 -14.45 -9.16
C PRO A 50 -6.40 -13.31 -9.97
N SER A 51 -5.57 -12.51 -9.33
CA SER A 51 -4.90 -11.37 -9.95
C SER A 51 -3.53 -11.16 -9.34
N THR A 52 -2.75 -10.30 -9.96
CA THR A 52 -1.54 -9.76 -9.37
C THR A 52 -1.87 -8.36 -8.86
N TYR A 53 -1.41 -8.03 -7.66
CA TYR A 53 -1.65 -6.73 -7.03
C TYR A 53 -0.33 -6.03 -6.72
N LEU A 54 -0.36 -4.70 -6.69
CA LEU A 54 0.76 -3.87 -6.27
C LEU A 54 0.54 -3.42 -4.82
N LEU A 55 1.42 -3.85 -3.91
CA LEU A 55 1.54 -3.30 -2.57
C LEU A 55 2.46 -2.07 -2.65
N VAL A 56 1.97 -0.93 -2.21
CA VAL A 56 2.67 0.35 -2.25
C VAL A 56 2.83 0.88 -0.84
N ALA A 57 4.02 1.37 -0.52
CA ALA A 57 4.30 2.22 0.63
C ALA A 57 4.88 3.55 0.11
N GLU A 58 4.03 4.56 0.05
CA GLU A 58 4.35 5.88 -0.50
C GLU A 58 4.78 6.84 0.61
N SER A 59 5.94 7.50 0.44
CA SER A 59 6.48 8.44 1.43
C SER A 59 5.62 9.70 1.52
N LEU A 60 5.23 10.09 2.72
CA LEU A 60 4.57 11.37 3.01
C LEU A 60 5.60 12.51 3.23
N GLU A 61 6.71 12.45 2.51
CA GLU A 61 7.74 13.50 2.54
C GLU A 61 7.24 14.78 1.88
N VAL A 62 7.38 15.90 2.58
CA VAL A 62 6.94 17.21 2.09
C VAL A 62 7.97 17.77 1.10
N GLY A 63 7.51 18.25 -0.06
CA GLY A 63 8.36 18.89 -1.06
C GLY A 63 9.05 17.93 -2.04
N ILE A 64 8.66 16.64 -2.10
CA ILE A 64 9.16 15.71 -3.13
C ILE A 64 8.67 16.10 -4.53
N GLU A 65 7.42 16.53 -4.66
CA GLU A 65 6.83 16.91 -5.94
C GLU A 65 7.52 18.15 -6.52
N GLN A 66 7.89 19.11 -5.67
CA GLN A 66 8.62 20.32 -6.06
C GLN A 66 10.03 19.98 -6.60
N ARG A 67 10.58 18.84 -6.21
CA ARG A 67 11.85 18.30 -6.70
C ARG A 67 11.67 17.30 -7.85
N ASN A 68 10.43 17.06 -8.29
CA ASN A 68 10.08 16.03 -9.26
C ASN A 68 10.60 14.62 -8.83
N GLU A 69 10.56 14.35 -7.53
CA GLU A 69 10.96 13.09 -6.91
C GLU A 69 9.72 12.31 -6.46
N TYR A 70 9.80 10.98 -6.52
CA TYR A 70 8.78 10.07 -6.00
C TYR A 70 9.46 9.00 -5.15
N HIS A 71 9.20 9.03 -3.85
CA HIS A 71 9.79 8.09 -2.89
C HIS A 71 8.73 7.08 -2.46
N ALA A 72 8.79 5.88 -3.03
CA ALA A 72 7.93 4.78 -2.64
C ALA A 72 8.67 3.44 -2.69
N ALA A 73 8.30 2.54 -1.79
CA ALA A 73 8.62 1.12 -1.90
C ALA A 73 7.42 0.39 -2.52
N LYS A 74 7.68 -0.50 -3.47
CA LYS A 74 6.66 -1.26 -4.20
C LYS A 74 6.97 -2.75 -4.17
N ALA A 75 5.95 -3.57 -4.02
CA ALA A 75 6.05 -5.02 -4.07
C ALA A 75 4.87 -5.63 -4.82
N LEU A 76 5.08 -6.79 -5.44
CA LEU A 76 4.05 -7.52 -6.17
C LEU A 76 3.50 -8.67 -5.33
N ILE A 77 2.18 -8.76 -5.25
CA ILE A 77 1.47 -9.90 -4.66
C ILE A 77 0.91 -10.74 -5.80
N PHE A 78 1.49 -11.92 -6.04
CA PHE A 78 1.04 -12.84 -7.08
C PHE A 78 0.06 -13.85 -6.51
N HIS A 79 -1.19 -13.82 -6.97
CA HIS A 79 -2.04 -15.01 -6.81
C HIS A 79 -1.48 -16.14 -7.69
N LYS A 80 -1.39 -17.36 -7.15
CA LYS A 80 -0.80 -18.53 -7.83
C LYS A 80 -1.39 -18.79 -9.23
N SER A 81 -2.66 -18.48 -9.40
CA SER A 81 -3.41 -18.65 -10.66
C SER A 81 -3.49 -17.39 -11.53
N SER A 82 -2.74 -16.33 -11.21
CA SER A 82 -2.80 -15.05 -11.92
C SER A 82 -2.04 -15.09 -13.26
N PRO A 83 -2.59 -14.51 -14.35
CA PRO A 83 -1.83 -14.23 -15.55
C PRO A 83 -0.83 -13.10 -15.29
N THR A 84 0.46 -13.38 -15.41
CA THR A 84 1.55 -12.46 -15.06
C THR A 84 1.64 -11.25 -16.00
N VAL A 85 1.00 -10.12 -15.71
CA VAL A 85 1.33 -8.78 -16.26
C VAL A 85 0.95 -7.67 -15.25
N ILE A 86 1.89 -6.82 -14.83
CA ILE A 86 1.62 -5.52 -14.18
C ILE A 86 2.60 -4.47 -14.72
N ASP A 87 2.09 -3.28 -15.02
CA ASP A 87 2.88 -2.06 -15.26
C ASP A 87 3.34 -1.44 -13.93
N LEU A 88 4.65 -1.34 -13.71
CA LEU A 88 5.26 -0.80 -12.49
C LEU A 88 5.50 0.71 -12.53
N SER A 89 5.07 1.38 -13.61
CA SER A 89 5.25 2.83 -13.77
C SER A 89 4.67 3.59 -12.57
N PRO A 90 5.32 4.68 -12.11
CA PRO A 90 4.76 5.53 -11.06
C PRO A 90 3.37 6.05 -11.50
N PRO A 91 2.42 6.24 -10.56
CA PRO A 91 1.17 6.91 -10.89
C PRO A 91 1.53 8.27 -11.50
N LYS A 92 1.02 8.54 -12.71
CA LYS A 92 1.19 9.87 -13.31
C LYS A 92 0.46 10.87 -12.42
N ALA A 93 1.10 11.99 -12.11
CA ALA A 93 0.43 13.12 -11.50
C ALA A 93 -0.83 13.44 -12.32
N ASP A 94 -1.99 13.51 -11.65
CA ASP A 94 -3.25 13.88 -12.28
C ASP A 94 -3.16 15.33 -12.77
N THR A 95 -2.76 15.52 -14.03
CA THR A 95 -2.91 16.81 -14.72
C THR A 95 -4.38 16.97 -15.12
N ASN A 96 -5.23 17.29 -14.15
CA ASN A 96 -6.57 17.80 -14.42
C ASN A 96 -6.46 19.31 -14.68
N ASN A 97 -6.74 19.71 -15.91
CA ASN A 97 -6.83 21.08 -16.41
C ASN A 97 -8.30 21.41 -16.67
#